data_AF-A0A7X9FJN1-F1
#
_entry.id   AF-A0A7X9FJN1-F1
#
_cell.length_a   1.000
_cell.length_b   1.000
_cell.length_c   1.000
_cell.angle_alpha   90.00
_cell.angle_beta   90.00
_cell.angle_gamma   90.00
#
_symmetry.space_group_name_H-M   'P 1'
#
loop_
_entity.id
_entity.type
_entity.pdbx_description
1 polymer ?
#
loop_
_entity_poly.entity_id
_entity_poly.type
_entity_poly.pdbx_seq_one_letter_code
_entity_poly.pdbx_strand_id
1 'polypeptide(L)'
;MKDEAPRPARKGVYILPNMLTVASLFCGFMGILWAIEGRFELTSLAILASCLFDGLDGKVARLTGTSSDFGVQLDSLCDLVAFGVAPAIMIYQWQLHDFGRLGIMASFLM
;
A
#
# COMPACT_ATOMS: atom_id res chain seq x y z
N MET A 1 -6.69 -36.89 30.16
CA MET A 1 -6.07 -37.53 28.97
C MET A 1 -7.04 -37.31 27.81
N LYS A 2 -6.91 -36.31 26.95
CA LYS A 2 -5.75 -35.57 26.44
C LYS A 2 -6.09 -34.08 26.38
N ASP A 3 -5.23 -33.25 26.97
CA ASP A 3 -5.15 -31.82 26.64
C ASP A 3 -4.51 -31.74 25.24
N GLU A 4 -5.32 -31.44 24.22
CA GLU A 4 -4.80 -31.12 22.89
C GLU A 4 -4.23 -29.70 22.93
N ALA A 5 -2.92 -29.61 23.20
CA ALA A 5 -2.16 -28.39 23.03
C ALA A 5 -2.33 -27.86 21.59
N PRO A 6 -2.67 -26.57 21.39
CA PRO A 6 -2.80 -26.00 20.06
C PRO A 6 -1.45 -26.11 19.34
N ARG A 7 -1.47 -26.72 18.15
CA ARG A 7 -0.27 -26.91 17.30
C ARG A 7 0.41 -25.55 17.09
N PRO A 8 1.73 -25.43 17.27
CA PRO A 8 2.43 -24.16 17.07
C PRO A 8 2.29 -23.76 15.60
N ALA A 9 1.60 -22.64 15.35
CA ALA A 9 1.48 -22.04 14.04
C ALA A 9 2.89 -21.84 13.45
N ARG A 10 3.11 -22.38 12.25
CA ARG A 10 4.41 -22.34 11.57
C ARG A 10 4.79 -20.89 11.28
N LYS A 11 5.88 -20.41 11.91
CA LYS A 11 6.45 -19.05 11.75
C LYS A 11 6.65 -18.59 10.29
N GLY A 12 6.80 -19.51 9.33
CA GLY A 12 6.93 -19.18 7.91
C GLY A 12 5.69 -18.54 7.27
N VAL A 13 4.50 -18.72 7.86
CA VAL A 13 3.25 -18.18 7.32
C VAL A 13 3.05 -16.70 7.69
N TYR A 14 3.78 -16.19 8.69
CA TYR A 14 3.77 -14.77 9.08
C TYR A 14 4.61 -13.87 8.17
N ILE A 15 5.60 -14.42 7.47
CA ILE A 15 6.52 -13.64 6.63
C ILE A 15 5.88 -13.34 5.27
N LEU A 16 5.03 -14.24 4.79
CA LEU A 16 4.43 -14.12 3.46
C LEU A 16 3.58 -12.85 3.31
N PRO A 17 2.69 -12.51 4.27
CA PRO A 17 1.86 -11.33 4.15
C PRO A 17 2.67 -10.03 4.14
N ASN A 18 3.53 -9.86 5.15
CA ASN A 18 4.42 -8.69 5.26
C ASN A 18 5.27 -8.43 4.00
N MET A 19 5.61 -9.46 3.22
CA MET A 19 6.36 -9.27 1.97
C MET A 19 5.48 -8.74 0.84
N LEU A 20 4.21 -9.12 0.78
CA LEU A 20 3.26 -8.58 -0.19
C LEU A 20 2.89 -7.13 0.17
N THR A 21 2.66 -6.81 1.43
CA THR A 21 2.45 -5.42 1.89
C THR A 21 3.65 -4.54 1.57
N VAL A 22 4.86 -5.03 1.80
CA VAL A 22 6.08 -4.26 1.45
C VAL A 22 6.21 -4.09 -0.07
N ALA A 23 5.78 -5.07 -0.86
CA ALA A 23 5.74 -4.95 -2.32
C ALA A 23 4.70 -3.92 -2.78
N SER A 24 3.51 -3.86 -2.16
CA SER A 24 2.51 -2.83 -2.45
C SER A 24 3.07 -1.44 -2.13
N LEU A 25 3.69 -1.28 -0.96
CA LEU A 25 4.37 -0.03 -0.57
C LEU A 25 5.44 0.39 -1.59
N PHE A 26 6.25 -0.55 -2.06
CA PHE A 26 7.28 -0.28 -3.06
C PHE A 26 6.67 0.22 -4.38
N CYS A 27 5.55 -0.38 -4.82
CA CYS A 27 4.81 0.11 -5.98
C CYS A 27 4.28 1.53 -5.78
N GLY A 28 3.67 1.82 -4.62
CA GLY A 28 3.23 3.18 -4.27
C GLY A 28 4.38 4.20 -4.29
N PHE A 29 5.53 3.83 -3.70
CA PHE A 29 6.74 4.66 -3.69
C PHE A 29 7.28 4.93 -5.09
N MET A 30 7.40 3.90 -5.94
CA MET A 30 7.81 4.06 -7.33
C MET A 30 6.82 4.93 -8.13
N GLY A 31 5.52 4.81 -7.84
CA GLY A 31 4.49 5.66 -8.43
C GLY A 31 4.70 7.15 -8.10
N ILE A 32 5.06 7.45 -6.85
CA ILE A 32 5.41 8.82 -6.42
C ILE A 32 6.63 9.36 -7.18
N LEU A 33 7.69 8.55 -7.32
CA LEU A 33 8.88 8.97 -8.09
C LEU A 33 8.52 9.26 -9.55
N TRP A 34 7.74 8.39 -10.19
CA TRP A 34 7.27 8.62 -11.56
C TRP A 34 6.36 9.83 -11.70
N ALA A 35 5.56 10.17 -10.67
CA ALA A 35 4.74 11.37 -10.67
C ALA A 35 5.61 12.63 -10.64
N ILE A 36 6.68 12.61 -9.86
CA ILE A 36 7.64 13.70 -9.78
C ILE A 36 8.39 13.87 -11.11
N GLU A 37 8.71 12.78 -11.80
CA GLU A 37 9.30 12.79 -13.16
C GLU A 37 8.30 13.21 -14.26
N GLY A 38 7.01 13.43 -13.95
CA GLY A 38 5.97 13.76 -14.92
C GLY A 38 5.45 12.55 -15.74
N ARG A 39 5.78 11.33 -15.32
CA ARG A 39 5.38 10.07 -15.99
C ARG A 39 4.08 9.52 -15.41
N PHE A 40 2.99 10.28 -15.57
CA PHE A 40 1.70 9.99 -14.93
C PHE A 40 1.06 8.65 -15.34
N GLU A 41 1.31 8.19 -16.58
CA GLU A 41 0.87 6.86 -17.04
C GLU A 41 1.50 5.72 -16.22
N LEU A 42 2.78 5.85 -15.87
CA LEU A 42 3.44 4.85 -15.04
C LEU A 42 3.04 4.98 -13.58
N THR A 43 2.82 6.19 -13.08
CA THR A 43 2.27 6.39 -11.72
C THR A 43 0.94 5.69 -11.54
N SER A 44 0.00 5.89 -12.48
CA SER A 44 -1.32 5.25 -12.41
C SER A 44 -1.22 3.73 -12.49
N LEU A 45 -0.33 3.19 -13.33
CA LEU A 45 -0.05 1.76 -13.38
C LEU A 45 0.57 1.24 -12.06
N ALA A 46 1.45 2.01 -11.42
CA ALA A 46 2.06 1.67 -10.14
C ALA A 46 1.04 1.61 -9.00
N ILE A 47 0.11 2.57 -8.96
CA ILE A 47 -0.99 2.61 -7.98
C ILE A 47 -1.91 1.39 -8.19
N LEU A 48 -2.24 1.05 -9.45
CA LEU A 48 -3.02 -0.16 -9.76
C LEU A 48 -2.28 -1.44 -9.34
N ALA A 49 -0.98 -1.52 -9.57
CA ALA A 49 -0.17 -2.65 -9.13
C ALA A 49 -0.13 -2.75 -7.60
N SER A 50 0.01 -1.62 -6.89
CA SER A 50 -0.07 -1.57 -5.43
C SER A 50 -1.40 -2.10 -4.92
N CYS A 51 -2.50 -1.66 -5.52
CA CYS A 51 -3.86 -2.12 -5.20
C CYS A 51 -4.04 -3.63 -5.40
N LEU A 52 -3.42 -4.19 -6.45
CA LEU A 52 -3.44 -5.63 -6.68
C LEU A 52 -2.66 -6.38 -5.59
N PHE A 53 -1.45 -5.92 -5.23
CA PHE A 53 -0.64 -6.56 -4.20
C PHE A 53 -1.29 -6.49 -2.82
N ASP A 54 -1.90 -5.35 -2.49
CA ASP A 54 -2.61 -5.12 -1.25
C ASP A 54 -3.85 -6.03 -1.12
N GLY A 55 -4.67 -6.08 -2.17
CA GLY A 55 -5.83 -6.98 -2.22
C GLY A 55 -5.48 -8.46 -2.21
N LEU A 56 -4.28 -8.83 -2.70
CA LEU A 56 -3.75 -10.19 -2.58
C LEU A 56 -3.27 -10.49 -1.16
N ASP A 57 -2.59 -9.53 -0.54
CA ASP A 57 -2.07 -9.69 0.82
C ASP A 57 -3.19 -9.84 1.85
N GLY A 58 -4.20 -8.96 1.80
CA GLY A 58 -5.36 -9.04 2.69
C GLY A 58 -6.16 -10.34 2.54
N LYS A 59 -6.21 -10.93 1.34
CA LYS A 59 -6.81 -12.26 1.10
C LYS A 59 -5.93 -13.38 1.66
N VAL A 60 -4.62 -13.32 1.44
CA VAL A 60 -3.67 -14.31 1.95
C VAL A 60 -3.71 -14.32 3.47
N ALA A 61 -3.59 -13.16 4.12
CA ALA A 61 -3.62 -13.02 5.58
C ALA A 61 -4.91 -13.59 6.23
N ARG A 62 -6.06 -13.38 5.58
CA ARG A 62 -7.36 -13.95 6.03
C ARG A 62 -7.43 -15.46 5.86
N LEU A 63 -6.91 -16.01 4.76
CA LEU A 63 -6.92 -17.44 4.48
C LEU A 63 -5.93 -18.22 5.34
N THR A 64 -4.79 -17.62 5.69
CA THR A 64 -3.75 -18.27 6.50
C THR A 64 -3.94 -18.10 8.01
N GLY A 65 -4.86 -17.24 8.46
CA GLY A 65 -5.06 -16.97 9.89
C GLY A 65 -3.82 -16.35 10.55
N THR A 66 -2.96 -15.69 9.78
CA THR A 66 -1.69 -15.09 10.22
C THR A 66 -1.76 -13.56 10.24
N SER A 67 -2.93 -13.01 10.54
CA SER A 67 -3.10 -11.58 10.80
C SER A 67 -2.42 -11.22 12.12
N SER A 68 -1.25 -10.58 12.05
CA SER A 68 -0.62 -9.91 13.19
C SER A 68 -1.19 -8.50 13.33
N ASP A 69 -1.34 -7.99 14.55
CA ASP A 69 -1.63 -6.56 14.81
C ASP A 69 -0.63 -5.63 14.11
N PHE A 70 0.64 -6.05 13.98
CA PHE A 70 1.66 -5.31 13.24
C PHE A 70 1.38 -5.30 11.74
N GLY A 71 1.02 -6.45 11.15
CA GLY A 71 0.70 -6.56 9.73
C GLY A 71 -0.51 -5.72 9.36
N VAL A 72 -1.54 -5.69 10.21
CA VAL A 72 -2.72 -4.83 10.02
C VAL A 72 -2.36 -3.33 10.04
N GLN A 73 -1.45 -2.92 10.92
CA GLN A 73 -0.97 -1.54 10.93
C GLN A 73 -0.11 -1.22 9.70
N LEU A 74 0.72 -2.17 9.26
CA LEU A 74 1.53 -2.02 8.06
C LEU A 74 0.65 -1.87 6.81
N ASP A 75 -0.36 -2.73 6.65
CA ASP A 75 -1.37 -2.70 5.59
C ASP A 75 -2.02 -1.31 5.49
N SER A 76 -2.50 -0.80 6.63
CA SER A 76 -3.09 0.55 6.71
C SER A 76 -2.12 1.67 6.31
N LEU A 77 -0.83 1.56 6.63
CA LEU A 77 0.18 2.53 6.21
C LEU A 77 0.46 2.44 4.70
N CYS A 78 0.49 1.22 4.15
CA CYS A 78 0.69 0.99 2.73
C CYS A 78 -0.49 1.51 1.91
N ASP A 79 -1.72 1.27 2.37
CA ASP A 79 -2.95 1.83 1.83
C ASP A 79 -2.91 3.36 1.78
N LEU A 80 -2.49 4.00 2.88
CA LEU A 80 -2.38 5.46 2.93
C LEU A 80 -1.39 6.00 1.89
N VAL A 81 -0.27 5.32 1.69
CA VAL A 81 0.73 5.73 0.69
C VAL A 81 0.21 5.49 -0.73
N ALA A 82 -0.39 4.33 -0.99
CA ALA A 82 -0.85 3.92 -2.30
C ALA A 82 -2.08 4.71 -2.78
N PHE A 83 -3.05 4.95 -1.91
CA PHE A 83 -4.33 5.56 -2.26
C PHE A 83 -4.50 7.00 -1.79
N GLY A 84 -3.71 7.46 -0.82
CA GLY A 84 -3.71 8.88 -0.43
C GLY A 84 -2.54 9.62 -1.07
N VAL A 85 -1.32 9.28 -0.67
CA VAL A 85 -0.13 10.09 -1.00
C VAL A 85 0.22 10.05 -2.49
N ALA A 86 0.26 8.87 -3.10
CA ALA A 86 0.62 8.72 -4.50
C ALA A 86 -0.31 9.48 -5.47
N PRO A 87 -1.65 9.33 -5.41
CA PRO A 87 -2.55 10.09 -6.28
C PRO A 87 -2.56 11.59 -5.97
N ALA A 88 -2.45 12.00 -4.70
CA ALA A 88 -2.32 13.41 -4.32
C ALA A 88 -1.11 14.07 -5.00
N ILE A 89 0.07 13.42 -4.94
CA ILE A 89 1.28 13.92 -5.59
C ILE A 89 1.14 13.91 -7.12
N MET A 90 0.53 12.86 -7.68
CA MET A 90 0.30 12.76 -9.13
C MET A 90 -0.49 13.96 -9.65
N ILE A 91 -1.60 14.31 -9.00
CA ILE A 91 -2.47 15.41 -9.41
C ILE A 91 -1.80 16.76 -9.16
N TYR A 92 -1.08 16.90 -8.04
CA TYR A 92 -0.28 18.07 -7.74
C TYR A 92 0.70 18.37 -8.88
N GLN A 93 1.49 17.37 -9.27
CA GLN A 93 2.50 17.48 -10.31
C GLN A 93 1.92 17.63 -11.71
N TRP A 94 0.72 17.09 -11.97
CA TRP A 94 0.11 17.19 -13.29
C TRP A 94 -0.42 18.60 -13.57
N GLN A 95 -1.31 19.13 -12.73
CA GLN A 95 -2.06 20.33 -13.08
C GLN A 95 -2.15 21.36 -11.95
N LEU A 96 -1.90 20.97 -10.71
CA LEU A 96 -2.16 21.81 -9.54
C LEU A 96 -0.95 22.65 -9.12
N HIS A 97 0.25 22.34 -9.61
CA HIS A 97 1.46 23.10 -9.31
C HIS A 97 1.31 24.60 -9.65
N ASP A 98 0.61 24.93 -10.74
CA ASP A 98 0.41 26.32 -11.19
C ASP A 98 -0.58 27.11 -10.32
N PHE A 99 -1.40 26.44 -9.51
CA PHE A 99 -2.42 27.07 -8.65
C PHE A 99 -1.88 27.49 -7.27
N GLY A 100 -0.58 27.29 -7.01
CA GLY A 100 0.09 27.68 -5.78
C GLY A 100 -0.58 27.08 -4.53
N ARG A 101 -1.02 27.93 -3.60
CA ARG A 101 -1.63 27.49 -2.32
C ARG A 101 -2.92 26.68 -2.50
N LEU A 102 -3.72 27.01 -3.52
CA LEU A 102 -4.95 26.27 -3.81
C LEU A 102 -4.65 24.87 -4.35
N GLY A 103 -3.59 24.73 -5.15
CA GLY A 103 -3.11 23.44 -5.64
C GLY A 103 -2.65 22.52 -4.51
N ILE A 104 -1.96 23.06 -3.52
CA ILE A 104 -1.55 22.29 -2.33
C ILE A 104 -2.78 21.81 -1.55
N MET A 105 -3.75 22.70 -1.30
CA MET A 105 -4.97 22.35 -0.55
C MET A 105 -5.82 21.31 -1.26
N ALA A 106 -6.01 21.45 -2.57
CA ALA A 106 -6.78 20.50 -3.37
C ALA A 106 -6.10 19.13 -3.46
N SER A 107 -4.77 19.08 -3.50
CA SER A 107 -4.02 17.82 -3.50
C SER A 107 -4.07 17.12 -2.14
N PHE A 108 -4.11 17.87 -1.04
CA PHE A 108 -4.24 17.30 0.31
C PHE A 108 -5.64 16.74 0.60
N LEU A 109 -6.68 17.29 -0.03
CA LEU A 109 -8.07 16.86 0.17
C LEU A 109 -8.44 15.60 -0.64
N MET A 110 -7.59 15.23 -1.59
CA MET A 110 -7.75 14.07 -2.47
C MET A 110 -7.17 12.82 -1.81
#